data_AF-A0A2P2BN75-F1
#
_entry.id   AF-A0A2P2BN75-F1
#
_cell.length_a   1.000
_cell.length_b   1.000
_cell.length_c   1.000
_cell.angle_alpha   90.00
_cell.angle_beta   90.00
_cell.angle_gamma   90.00
#
_symmetry.space_group_name_H-M   'P 1'
#
loop_
_entity.id
_entity.type
_entity.pdbx_description
1 polymer ?
#
loop_
_entity_poly.entity_id
_entity_poly.type
_entity_poly.pdbx_seq_one_letter_code
_entity_poly.pdbx_strand_id
1 'polypeptide(L)'
;MTDKLTYKIQNLLLTNEYTDIKVSSKVNGEEMNIKEANIKFRYEPKEDKGYLSFGECKNTTVCEVEDSAIDEIVVYDDSLRIETKEKTYYCYKDSDKMYF
;
A
#
# COMPACT_ATOMS: atom_id res chain seq x y z
N MET A 1 -5.97 -4.89 20.84
CA MET A 1 -5.97 -4.15 19.57
C MET A 1 -4.52 -3.84 19.26
N THR A 2 -3.77 -4.82 18.77
CA THR A 2 -2.30 -4.75 19.01
C THR A 2 -1.38 -5.51 18.04
N ASP A 3 -1.87 -6.26 17.05
CA ASP A 3 -0.97 -7.09 16.23
C ASP A 3 -1.23 -7.05 14.72
N LYS A 4 -1.74 -5.91 14.24
CA LYS A 4 -1.96 -5.70 12.80
C LYS A 4 -0.69 -5.21 12.13
N LEU A 5 -0.32 -5.85 11.01
CA LEU A 5 0.85 -5.49 10.21
C LEU A 5 0.74 -4.04 9.73
N THR A 6 -0.44 -3.64 9.28
CA THR A 6 -0.79 -2.27 8.88
C THR A 6 -0.55 -1.24 9.98
N TYR A 7 -0.79 -1.58 11.25
CA TYR A 7 -0.52 -0.69 12.38
C TYR A 7 0.99 -0.56 12.66
N LYS A 8 1.74 -1.66 12.53
CA LYS A 8 3.20 -1.67 12.71
C LYS A 8 3.92 -0.79 11.67
N ILE A 9 3.36 -0.69 10.46
CA ILE A 9 3.91 0.12 9.37
C ILE A 9 3.24 1.48 9.20
N GLN A 10 2.24 1.83 10.02
CA GLN A 10 1.49 3.07 9.88
C GLN A 10 2.41 4.30 9.93
N ASN A 11 3.29 4.39 10.93
CA ASN A 11 4.23 5.50 11.04
C ASN A 11 5.16 5.56 9.83
N LEU A 12 5.61 4.41 9.34
CA LEU A 12 6.47 4.35 8.16
C LEU A 12 5.75 4.89 6.92
N LEU A 13 4.50 4.50 6.69
CA LEU A 13 3.67 5.00 5.59
C LEU A 13 3.35 6.49 5.70
N LEU A 14 3.13 7.00 6.91
CA LEU A 14 2.80 8.41 7.13
C LEU A 14 4.03 9.32 7.04
N THR A 15 5.22 8.77 7.31
CA THR A 15 6.48 9.53 7.31
C THR A 15 7.19 9.46 5.97
N ASN A 16 7.15 8.30 5.32
CA ASN A 16 7.67 8.16 3.96
C ASN A 16 6.58 8.62 3.00
N GLU A 17 6.81 9.75 2.35
CA GLU A 17 5.94 10.35 1.33
C GLU A 17 5.96 9.52 0.05
N TYR A 18 5.46 8.28 0.10
CA TYR A 18 5.32 7.44 -1.08
C TYR A 18 4.27 8.03 -2.02
N THR A 19 4.68 8.43 -3.21
CA THR A 19 3.83 9.09 -4.21
C THR A 19 3.52 8.20 -5.40
N ASP A 20 4.27 7.11 -5.62
CA ASP A 20 4.12 6.29 -6.81
C ASP A 20 3.85 4.84 -6.42
N ILE A 21 2.69 4.34 -6.81
CA ILE A 21 2.24 2.98 -6.47
C ILE A 21 2.12 2.16 -7.75
N LYS A 22 2.85 1.05 -7.79
CA LYS A 22 2.65 -0.01 -8.77
C LYS A 22 1.86 -1.14 -8.14
N VAL A 23 0.71 -1.47 -8.72
CA VAL A 23 -0.07 -2.65 -8.34
C VAL A 23 0.06 -3.67 -9.45
N SER A 24 0.66 -4.83 -9.15
CA SER A 24 0.81 -5.94 -10.09
C SER A 24 -0.06 -7.10 -9.65
N SER A 25 -0.94 -7.56 -10.54
CA SER A 25 -1.80 -8.72 -10.33
C SER A 25 -1.07 -10.01 -10.66
N LYS A 26 -1.04 -10.95 -9.71
CA LYS A 26 -0.41 -12.26 -9.87
C LYS A 26 -1.26 -13.23 -10.69
N VAL A 27 -2.56 -12.97 -10.79
CA VAL A 27 -3.52 -13.89 -11.43
C VAL A 27 -3.54 -13.72 -12.94
N ASN A 28 -3.55 -12.48 -13.43
CA ASN A 28 -3.68 -12.15 -14.85
C ASN A 28 -2.50 -11.33 -15.41
N GLY A 29 -1.52 -10.96 -14.58
CA GLY A 29 -0.35 -10.18 -14.99
C GLY A 29 -0.66 -8.71 -15.29
N GLU A 30 -1.86 -8.22 -14.99
CA GLU A 30 -2.21 -6.81 -15.18
C GLU A 30 -1.45 -5.93 -14.20
N GLU A 31 -1.01 -4.77 -14.69
CA GLU A 31 -0.32 -3.77 -13.87
C GLU A 31 -1.07 -2.44 -13.92
N MET A 32 -1.16 -1.79 -12.77
CA MET A 32 -1.74 -0.47 -12.60
C MET A 32 -0.73 0.43 -11.89
N ASN A 33 -0.58 1.64 -12.41
CA ASN A 33 0.29 2.65 -11.83
C ASN A 33 -0.55 3.81 -11.33
N ILE A 34 -0.36 4.20 -10.08
CA ILE A 34 -1.01 5.36 -9.46
C ILE A 34 0.10 6.36 -9.15
N LYS A 35 0.09 7.49 -9.84
CA LYS A 35 1.01 8.60 -9.60
C LYS A 35 0.41 9.58 -8.60
N GLU A 36 1.27 10.32 -7.91
CA GLU A 36 0.88 11.28 -6.85
C GLU A 36 -0.08 10.67 -5.82
N ALA A 37 0.09 9.38 -5.56
CA ALA A 37 -0.77 8.60 -4.71
C ALA A 37 -0.73 9.11 -3.27
N ASN A 38 -1.91 9.16 -2.67
CA ASN A 38 -2.11 9.36 -1.26
C ASN A 38 -2.40 8.00 -0.62
N ILE A 39 -1.48 7.51 0.21
CA ILE A 39 -1.68 6.30 1.00
C ILE A 39 -2.37 6.65 2.31
N LYS A 40 -3.42 5.92 2.65
CA LYS A 40 -4.16 6.09 3.89
C LYS A 40 -4.30 4.79 4.63
N PHE A 41 -4.23 4.89 5.95
CA PHE A 41 -4.62 3.82 6.85
C PHE A 41 -6.03 4.08 7.37
N ARG A 42 -6.94 3.10 7.21
CA ARG A 42 -8.28 3.10 7.82
C ARG A 42 -8.39 1.92 8.77
N TYR A 43 -8.99 2.15 9.93
CA TYR A 43 -9.28 1.09 10.88
C TYR A 43 -10.75 1.13 11.31
N GLU A 44 -11.41 -0.02 11.28
CA GLU A 44 -12.82 -0.20 11.62
C GLU A 44 -12.94 -0.95 12.95
N PRO A 45 -13.20 -0.25 14.07
CA PRO A 45 -13.17 -0.83 15.41
C PRO A 45 -14.25 -1.88 15.67
N LYS A 46 -15.41 -1.72 15.03
CA LYS A 46 -16.54 -2.63 15.24
C LYS A 46 -16.27 -4.02 14.68
N GLU A 47 -15.54 -4.09 13.57
CA GLU A 47 -15.21 -5.34 12.90
C GLU A 47 -13.79 -5.82 13.21
N ASP A 48 -13.02 -5.01 13.94
CA ASP A 48 -11.57 -5.16 14.09
C ASP A 48 -10.93 -5.46 12.73
N LYS A 49 -11.02 -4.50 11.79
CA LYS A 49 -10.41 -4.58 10.45
C LYS A 49 -9.54 -3.37 10.16
N GLY A 50 -8.40 -3.61 9.51
CA GLY A 50 -7.44 -2.57 9.12
C GLY A 50 -7.28 -2.59 7.60
N TYR A 51 -7.12 -1.42 7.00
CA TYR A 51 -7.04 -1.25 5.56
C TYR A 51 -5.95 -0.27 5.19
N LEU A 52 -5.26 -0.55 4.08
CA LEU A 52 -4.46 0.42 3.36
C LEU A 52 -5.16 0.79 2.07
N SER A 53 -5.45 2.07 1.88
CA SER A 53 -6.10 2.60 0.70
C SER A 53 -5.09 3.45 -0.08
N PHE A 54 -5.11 3.34 -1.41
CA PHE A 54 -4.26 4.10 -2.32
C PHE A 54 -5.15 4.83 -3.32
N GLY A 55 -4.88 6.11 -3.58
CA GLY A 55 -5.57 6.84 -4.64
C GLY A 55 -4.92 8.17 -4.97
N GLU A 56 -5.27 8.74 -6.12
CA GLU A 56 -4.56 9.89 -6.71
C GLU A 56 -4.72 11.21 -5.94
N CYS A 57 -5.74 11.31 -5.08
CA CYS A 57 -6.06 12.55 -4.37
C CYS A 57 -6.53 12.26 -2.95
N LYS A 58 -6.53 13.30 -2.10
CA LYS A 58 -6.96 13.24 -0.69
C LYS A 58 -8.35 12.67 -0.45
N ASN A 59 -9.22 12.54 -1.45
CA ASN A 59 -10.57 11.98 -1.29
C ASN A 59 -10.87 10.80 -2.24
N THR A 60 -9.88 10.32 -3.00
CA THR A 60 -10.06 9.24 -3.96
C THR A 60 -9.43 7.96 -3.41
N THR A 61 -10.13 6.84 -3.54
CA THR A 61 -9.58 5.49 -3.33
C THR A 61 -9.66 4.76 -4.65
N VAL A 62 -8.51 4.40 -5.20
CA VAL A 62 -8.38 3.61 -6.44
C VAL A 62 -8.28 2.13 -6.10
N CYS A 63 -7.50 1.79 -5.08
CA CYS A 63 -7.41 0.42 -4.57
C CYS A 63 -7.29 0.38 -3.05
N GLU A 64 -7.69 -0.75 -2.46
CA GLU A 64 -7.64 -0.99 -1.03
C GLU A 64 -7.14 -2.42 -0.78
N VAL A 65 -6.40 -2.61 0.29
CA VAL A 65 -5.95 -3.91 0.79
C VAL A 65 -6.28 -4.03 2.27
N GLU A 66 -6.97 -5.11 2.64
CA GLU A 66 -7.23 -5.45 4.04
C GLU A 66 -5.99 -6.07 4.68
N ASP A 67 -5.70 -5.72 5.93
CA ASP A 67 -4.60 -6.24 6.73
C ASP A 67 -4.54 -7.77 6.76
N SER A 68 -5.70 -8.43 6.81
CA SER A 68 -5.83 -9.89 6.82
C SER A 68 -5.39 -10.56 5.51
N ALA A 69 -5.34 -9.82 4.41
CA ALA A 69 -4.89 -10.30 3.10
C ALA A 69 -3.39 -10.08 2.87
N ILE A 70 -2.70 -9.38 3.78
CA ILE A 70 -1.26 -9.09 3.66
C ILE A 70 -0.47 -10.28 4.21
N ASP A 71 0.29 -10.93 3.32
CA ASP A 71 1.17 -12.04 3.69
C ASP A 71 2.53 -11.53 4.17
N GLU A 72 3.06 -10.47 3.54
CA GLU A 72 4.37 -9.89 3.84
C GLU A 72 4.43 -8.39 3.54
N ILE A 73 5.22 -7.66 4.33
CA ILE A 73 5.65 -6.30 4.00
C ILE A 73 7.17 -6.24 4.04
N VAL A 74 7.78 -5.79 2.95
CA VAL A 74 9.22 -5.58 2.86
C VAL A 74 9.50 -4.08 2.72
N VAL A 75 10.27 -3.56 3.67
CA VAL A 75 10.70 -2.16 3.68
C VAL A 75 12.10 -2.08 3.09
N TYR A 76 12.26 -1.23 2.08
CA TYR A 76 13.55 -0.83 1.52
C TYR A 76 13.80 0.64 1.87
N ASP A 77 15.03 1.12 1.63
CA ASP A 77 15.41 2.51 1.95
C ASP A 77 14.48 3.54 1.26
N ASP A 78 14.08 3.25 0.03
CA ASP A 78 13.32 4.17 -0.83
C ASP A 78 11.96 3.65 -1.29
N SER A 79 11.62 2.42 -0.92
CA SER A 79 10.38 1.80 -1.36
C SER A 79 9.79 0.87 -0.30
N LEU A 80 8.52 0.52 -0.49
CA LEU A 80 7.79 -0.44 0.31
C LEU A 80 7.14 -1.46 -0.62
N ARG A 81 7.32 -2.75 -0.36
CA ARG A 81 6.58 -3.82 -1.03
C ARG A 81 5.56 -4.41 -0.07
N ILE A 82 4.30 -4.48 -0.49
CA ILE A 82 3.23 -5.17 0.23
C ILE A 82 2.81 -6.36 -0.63
N GLU A 83 2.91 -7.55 -0.07
CA GLU A 83 2.62 -8.81 -0.74
C GLU A 83 1.30 -9.38 -0.24
N THR A 84 0.42 -9.72 -1.17
CA THR A 84 -0.80 -10.50 -0.90
C THR A 84 -0.84 -11.71 -1.83
N LYS A 85 -1.78 -12.62 -1.61
CA LYS A 85 -1.98 -13.79 -2.47
C LYS A 85 -2.27 -13.42 -3.92
N GLU A 86 -2.98 -12.31 -4.15
CA GLU A 86 -3.49 -11.94 -5.46
C GLU A 86 -2.67 -10.82 -6.13
N LYS A 87 -2.05 -9.95 -5.33
CA LYS A 87 -1.42 -8.72 -5.82
C LYS A 87 -0.13 -8.42 -5.07
N THR A 88 0.76 -7.71 -5.75
CA THR A 88 1.92 -7.07 -5.14
C THR A 88 1.79 -5.56 -5.34
N TYR A 89 1.98 -4.82 -4.26
CA TYR A 89 1.98 -3.36 -4.25
C TYR A 89 3.39 -2.87 -3.99
N TYR A 90 3.93 -2.07 -4.91
CA TYR A 90 5.20 -1.38 -4.72
C TYR A 90 4.93 0.10 -4.54
N CYS A 91 5.38 0.67 -3.43
CA CYS A 91 5.23 2.09 -3.11
C CYS A 91 6.62 2.74 -3.16
N TYR A 92 6.79 3.76 -3.99
CA TYR A 92 8.06 4.46 -4.19
C TYR A 92 7.94 5.91 -3.72
N LYS A 93 9.02 6.43 -3.14
CA LYS A 93 9.14 7.85 -2.75
C LYS A 93 9.32 8.79 -3.95
N ASP A 94 9.76 8.25 -5.09
CA ASP A 94 10.06 9.01 -6.29
C ASP A 94 9.72 8.20 -7.54
N SER A 95 8.96 8.82 -8.43
CA SER A 95 8.57 8.30 -9.74
C SER A 95 9.75 7.86 -10.60
N ASP A 96 10.93 8.48 -10.45
CA ASP A 96 12.12 8.10 -11.23
C ASP A 96 12.61 6.68 -10.91
N LYS A 97 12.24 6.08 -9.76
CA LYS A 97 12.65 4.70 -9.41
C LYS A 97 11.71 3.63 -9.96
N MET A 98 10.57 4.03 -10.51
CA MET A 98 9.58 3.10 -11.05
C MET A 98 9.82 2.76 -12.53
N TYR A 99 10.67 3.54 -13.22
CA TYR A 99 10.86 3.50 -14.67
C TYR A 99 12.30 3.22 -15.12
N PHE A 100 13.20 2.82 -14.21
CA PHE A 100 14.57 2.37 -14.52
C PHE A 100 14.79 0.90 -14.18
#